data_AF-A0A5B0KCR0-F1
#
_entry.id   AF-A0A5B0KCR0-F1
#
_cell.length_a   1.000
_cell.length_b   1.000
_cell.length_c   1.000
_cell.angle_alpha   90.00
_cell.angle_beta   90.00
_cell.angle_gamma   90.00
#
_symmetry.space_group_name_H-M   'P 1'
#
loop_
_entity.id
_entity.type
_entity.pdbx_description
1 polymer ?
#
loop_
_entity_poly.entity_id
_entity_poly.type
_entity_poly.pdbx_seq_one_letter_code
_entity_poly.pdbx_strand_id
1 'polypeptide(L)' 'MKLQLIGRGNLPLLTFIMDGGSDDSILNISALSRKLGCSRSSFIDRCRDYGLDSAIRYYLEEQRKKKLKE' A
#
# COMPACT_ATOMS: atom_id res chain seq x y z
N MET A 1 -4.85 12.51 0.41
CA MET A 1 -3.46 13.05 0.44
C MET A 1 -3.40 14.27 -0.47
N LYS A 2 -2.52 15.24 -0.22
CA LYS A 2 -2.45 16.48 -1.01
C LYS A 2 -1.09 16.58 -1.71
N LEU A 3 -1.09 16.58 -3.04
CA LEU A 3 0.11 16.87 -3.83
C LEU A 3 0.04 18.33 -4.28
N GLN A 4 1.12 19.10 -4.11
CA GLN A 4 1.16 20.52 -4.47
C GLN A 4 2.37 20.80 -5.34
N LEU A 5 2.14 21.49 -6.46
CA LEU A 5 3.18 22.17 -7.20
C LEU A 5 3.29 23.60 -6.67
N ILE A 6 4.42 23.91 -6.07
CA ILE A 6 4.67 25.21 -5.44
C ILE A 6 5.63 26.02 -6.31
N GLY A 7 5.22 27.24 -6.65
CA GLY A 7 6.01 28.22 -7.38
C GLY A 7 6.89 29.06 -6.46
N ARG A 8 7.62 30.00 -7.06
CA ARG A 8 8.50 30.91 -6.32
C ARG A 8 7.68 31.75 -5.32
N GLY A 9 8.18 31.87 -4.09
CA GLY A 9 7.47 32.58 -3.01
C GLY A 9 6.42 31.73 -2.27
N ASN A 10 6.50 30.40 -2.35
CA ASN A 10 5.55 29.48 -1.74
C ASN A 10 4.11 29.59 -2.27
N LEU A 11 3.96 30.13 -3.49
CA LEU A 11 2.66 30.28 -4.14
C LEU A 11 2.21 28.92 -4.70
N PRO A 12 1.08 28.34 -4.25
CA PRO A 12 0.62 27.07 -4.80
C PRO A 12 0.11 27.31 -6.23
N LEU A 13 0.86 26.81 -7.22
CA LEU A 13 0.50 26.93 -8.63
C LEU A 13 -0.54 25.89 -9.02
N LEU A 14 -0.47 24.71 -8.39
CA LEU A 14 -1.41 23.63 -8.65
C LEU A 14 -1.54 22.74 -7.43
N THR A 15 -2.77 22.41 -7.05
CA THR A 15 -3.07 21.53 -5.92
C THR A 15 -3.93 20.36 -6.41
N PHE A 16 -3.38 19.15 -6.30
CA PHE A 16 -4.14 17.93 -6.47
C PHE A 16 -4.59 17.42 -5.10
N ILE A 17 -5.91 17.46 -4.89
CA ILE A 17 -6.54 16.79 -3.76
C ILE A 17 -6.75 15.35 -4.21
N MET A 18 -5.82 14.47 -3.83
CA MET A 18 -5.96 13.04 -4.07
C MET A 18 -6.86 12.51 -2.95
N ASP A 19 -8.17 12.47 -3.22
CA ASP A 19 -9.09 11.73 -2.37
C ASP A 19 -8.81 10.24 -2.59
N GLY A 20 -8.20 9.60 -1.59
CA GLY A 20 -7.71 8.22 -1.71
C GLY A 20 -8.83 7.17 -1.73
N GLY A 21 -10.04 7.57 -2.10
CA GLY A 21 -11.25 6.76 -2.09
C GLY A 21 -11.63 6.14 -3.44
N SER A 22 -11.09 6.65 -4.55
CA SER A 22 -11.55 6.26 -5.91
C SER A 22 -10.41 5.98 -6.89
N ASP A 23 -9.28 5.47 -6.39
CA ASP A 23 -8.26 4.79 -7.20
C ASP A 23 -8.52 3.27 -7.17
N ASP A 24 -9.58 2.80 -7.84
CA ASP A 24 -9.84 1.37 -8.05
C ASP A 24 -8.80 0.72 -8.99
N SER A 25 -7.91 1.51 -9.61
CA SER A 25 -6.91 1.05 -10.59
C SER A 25 -5.46 1.08 -10.08
N ILE A 26 -5.17 1.77 -8.98
CA ILE A 26 -3.82 1.82 -8.39
C ILE A 26 -3.82 1.00 -7.11
N LEU A 27 -3.24 -0.20 -7.18
CA LEU A 27 -3.12 -1.11 -6.04
C LEU A 27 -2.43 -0.40 -4.86
N ASN A 28 -3.20 0.00 -3.85
CA ASN A 28 -2.67 0.62 -2.66
C ASN A 28 -1.97 -0.44 -1.78
N ILE A 29 -0.66 -0.59 -1.99
CA ILE A 29 0.20 -1.53 -1.27
C ILE A 29 0.10 -1.36 0.26
N SER A 30 -0.16 -0.14 0.76
CA SER A 30 -0.33 0.09 2.20
C SER A 30 -1.68 -0.40 2.73
N ALA A 31 -2.74 -0.29 1.94
CA ALA A 31 -4.03 -0.86 2.27
C ALA A 31 -3.96 -2.40 2.23
N LEU A 32 -3.27 -2.95 1.24
CA LEU A 32 -3.06 -4.39 1.09
C LEU A 32 -2.23 -4.96 2.26
N SER A 33 -1.11 -4.34 2.61
CA SER A 33 -0.27 -4.82 3.73
C SER A 33 -1.01 -4.80 5.06
N ARG A 34 -1.86 -3.79 5.29
CA ARG A 34 -2.75 -3.71 6.46
C ARG A 34 -3.78 -4.84 6.49
N LYS A 35 -4.43 -5.14 5.36
CA LYS A 35 -5.37 -6.28 5.26
C LYS A 35 -4.68 -7.63 5.48
N LEU A 36 -3.43 -7.76 5.03
CA LEU A 36 -2.60 -8.95 5.22
C LEU A 36 -1.92 -9.00 6.60
N GLY A 37 -2.05 -7.96 7.42
CA GLY A 37 -1.45 -7.85 8.75
C GLY A 37 0.08 -7.93 8.75
N CYS A 38 0.72 -7.39 7.71
CA CYS A 38 2.17 -7.32 7.59
C CYS A 38 2.65 -5.87 7.44
N SER A 39 3.93 -5.63 7.77
CA SER A 39 4.55 -4.33 7.56
C SER A 39 4.67 -4.05 6.06
N ARG A 40 4.56 -2.78 5.66
CA ARG A 40 4.64 -2.39 4.24
C ARG A 40 6.01 -2.75 3.64
N SER A 41 7.09 -2.55 4.39
CA SER A 41 8.46 -2.88 3.96
C SER A 41 8.62 -4.37 3.70
N SER A 42 8.24 -5.22 4.67
CA SER A 42 8.34 -6.68 4.52
C SER A 42 7.47 -7.23 3.38
N PHE A 43 6.34 -6.58 3.09
CA PHE A 43 5.52 -6.94 1.93
C PHE A 43 6.20 -6.59 0.60
N ILE A 44 6.80 -5.40 0.50
CA ILE A 44 7.50 -4.94 -0.71
C ILE A 44 8.74 -5.79 -0.98
N ASP A 45 9.55 -6.07 0.05
CA ASP A 45 10.75 -6.91 -0.09
C ASP A 45 10.38 -8.29 -0.64
N ARG A 46 9.34 -8.90 -0.08
CA ARG A 46 8.88 -10.22 -0.56
C ARG A 46 8.27 -10.18 -1.97
N CYS A 47 7.56 -9.10 -2.32
CA CYS A 47 7.07 -8.91 -3.69
C CYS A 47 8.23 -8.77 -4.69
N ARG A 48 9.34 -8.14 -4.29
CA ARG A 48 10.53 -7.99 -5.12
C ARG A 48 11.21 -9.33 -5.39
N ASP A 49 11.31 -10.18 -4.37
CA ASP A 49 12.05 -11.45 -4.46
C ASP A 49 11.24 -12.58 -5.10
N TYR A 50 9.92 -12.62 -4.88
CA TYR A 50 9.07 -13.76 -5.27
C TYR A 50 7.87 -13.38 -6.15
N GLY A 51 7.68 -12.09 -6.44
CA GLY A 51 6.52 -11.59 -7.17
C GLY A 51 5.29 -11.36 -6.28
N LEU A 52 4.35 -10.57 -6.80
CA LEU A 52 3.18 -10.09 -6.06
C LEU A 52 2.24 -11.23 -5.62
N ASP A 53 1.91 -12.14 -6.54
CA ASP A 53 0.97 -13.24 -6.27
C ASP A 53 1.48 -14.18 -5.15
N SER A 54 2.75 -14.56 -5.24
CA SER A 54 3.43 -15.39 -4.24
C SER A 54 3.48 -14.72 -2.87
N ALA A 55 3.77 -13.41 -2.84
CA ALA A 55 3.77 -12.64 -1.60
C ALA A 55 2.38 -12.57 -0.95
N ILE A 56 1.32 -12.33 -1.72
CA ILE A 56 -0.06 -12.30 -1.23
C ILE A 56 -0.45 -13.67 -0.64
N ARG A 57 -0.18 -14.76 -1.37
CA ARG A 57 -0.49 -16.12 -0.91
C ARG A 57 0.23 -16.46 0.39
N TYR A 58 1.51 -16.13 0.51
CA TYR A 58 2.29 -16.35 1.72
C TYR A 58 1.65 -15.67 2.95
N TYR A 59 1.33 -14.38 2.87
CA TYR A 59 0.74 -13.67 4.00
C TYR A 59 -0.70 -14.10 4.32
N LEU A 60 -1.49 -14.53 3.31
CA LEU A 60 -2.79 -15.13 3.54
C LEU A 60 -2.70 -16.46 4.32
N GLU A 61 -1.73 -17.30 3.98
CA GLU A 61 -1.47 -18.54 4.72
C GLU A 61 -0.98 -18.26 6.15
N GLU A 62 -0.12 -17.25 6.32
CA GLU A 62 0.36 -16.83 7.64
C GLU A 62 -0.79 -16.32 8.53
N GLN A 63 -1.70 -15.53 7.96
CA GLN A 63 -2.93 -15.07 8.62
C GLN A 63 -3.84 -16.23 9.02
N ARG A 64 -4.06 -17.20 8.11
CA ARG A 64 -4.84 -18.42 8.42
C ARG A 64 -4.23 -19.22 9.57
N LYS A 65 -2.90 -19.39 9.57
CA LYS A 65 -2.19 -20.08 10.66
C LYS A 65 -2.31 -19.36 12.01
N LYS A 66 -2.32 -18.03 12.01
CA LYS A 66 -2.54 -17.23 13.24
C LYS A 66 -3.94 -17.41 13.79
N LYS A 67 -4.97 -17.31 12.93
CA LYS A 67 -6.38 -17.52 13.32
C LYS A 67 -6.70 -18.93 13.81
N LEU A 68 -5.98 -19.95 13.33
CA LEU A 68 -6.18 -21.34 13.75
C LEU A 68 -5.51 -21.68 15.09
N LYS A 69 -4.66 -20.78 15.61
CA LYS A 69 -3.95 -20.94 16.89
C LYS A 69 -4.59 -20.16 18.04
N GLU A 70 -5.58 -19.31 17.74
CA GLU A 70 -6.47 -18.66 18.72
C GLU A 70 -7.70 -19.55 18.96
#